data_AF-X5P8G0-F1
#
_entry.id   AF-X5P8G0-F1
#
_cell.length_a   1.000
_cell.length_b   1.000
_cell.length_c   1.000
_cell.angle_alpha   90.00
_cell.angle_beta   90.00
_cell.angle_gamma   90.00
#
_symmetry.space_group_name_H-M   'P 1'
#
loop_
_entity.id
_entity.type
_entity.pdbx_description
1 polymer ?
#
loop_
_entity_poly.entity_id
_entity_poly.type
_entity_poly.pdbx_seq_one_letter_code
_entity_poly.pdbx_strand_id
1 'polypeptide(L)'
;MLATADLVARKYRVTRAAQDEYALVSQKRTAAAQEAGRFTEEVIPFDTEQRLTNWETGGESIASVTLARDECNRPGTILQGLAALAPVMGEDSTVTAGNSSQLSDGVSACVLMSASEAARETSPRLVYSAAC
;
A
#
# COMPACT_ATOMS: atom_id res chain seq x y z
N MET A 1 11.61 -6.76 9.34
CA MET A 1 10.56 -7.50 10.08
C MET A 1 10.19 -8.85 9.44
N LEU A 2 11.02 -9.40 8.53
CA LEU A 2 10.69 -10.65 7.83
C LEU A 2 10.74 -11.87 8.76
N ALA A 3 11.76 -11.96 9.63
CA ALA A 3 11.92 -13.05 10.58
C ALA A 3 10.74 -13.19 11.56
N THR A 4 10.15 -12.07 12.00
CA THR A 4 8.95 -12.08 12.86
C THR A 4 7.70 -12.53 12.09
N ALA A 5 7.53 -12.11 10.83
CA ALA A 5 6.43 -12.58 9.99
C ALA A 5 6.50 -14.11 9.76
N ASP A 6 7.69 -14.65 9.46
CA ASP A 6 7.89 -16.10 9.34
C ASP A 6 7.63 -16.85 10.65
N LEU A 7 8.06 -16.28 11.79
CA LEU A 7 7.78 -16.86 13.10
C LEU A 7 6.27 -16.94 13.38
N VAL A 8 5.53 -15.87 13.08
CA VAL A 8 4.07 -15.80 13.22
C VAL A 8 3.40 -16.81 12.28
N ALA A 9 3.83 -16.87 11.02
CA ALA A 9 3.31 -17.81 10.03
C ALA A 9 3.48 -19.26 10.51
N ARG A 10 4.66 -19.64 11.02
CA ARG A 10 4.89 -20.97 11.60
C ARG A 10 4.07 -21.22 12.86
N LYS A 11 4.09 -20.29 13.81
CA LYS A 11 3.40 -20.43 15.11
C LYS A 11 1.90 -20.64 14.94
N TYR A 12 1.28 -19.91 14.02
CA TYR A 12 -0.17 -19.97 13.77
C TYR A 12 -0.55 -20.77 12.52
N ARG A 13 0.42 -21.46 11.90
CA ARG A 13 0.22 -22.32 10.72
C ARG A 13 -0.43 -21.60 9.54
N VAL A 14 -0.05 -20.34 9.30
CA VAL A 14 -0.47 -19.57 8.13
C VAL A 14 0.32 -20.05 6.91
N THR A 15 -0.34 -20.78 6.02
CA THR A 15 0.32 -21.40 4.86
C THR A 15 0.78 -20.34 3.84
N ARG A 16 1.78 -20.70 3.03
CA ARG A 16 2.23 -19.88 1.89
C ARG A 16 1.07 -19.55 0.93
N ALA A 17 0.23 -20.53 0.62
CA ALA A 17 -0.93 -20.33 -0.25
C ALA A 17 -1.90 -19.29 0.32
N ALA A 18 -2.21 -19.36 1.63
CA ALA A 18 -3.08 -18.39 2.28
C ALA A 18 -2.48 -16.97 2.28
N GLN A 19 -1.16 -16.84 2.44
CA GLN A 19 -0.47 -15.55 2.34
C GLN A 19 -0.58 -14.96 0.93
N ASP A 20 -0.34 -15.76 -0.11
CA ASP A 20 -0.41 -15.32 -1.50
C ASP A 20 -1.86 -15.00 -1.92
N GLU A 21 -2.85 -15.80 -1.50
CA GLU A 21 -4.27 -15.53 -1.72
C GLU A 21 -4.69 -14.20 -1.09
N TYR A 22 -4.25 -13.93 0.14
CA TYR A 22 -4.54 -12.66 0.80
C TYR A 22 -3.90 -11.47 0.06
N ALA A 23 -2.65 -11.61 -0.38
CA ALA A 23 -1.96 -10.58 -1.15
C ALA A 23 -2.67 -10.29 -2.48
N LEU A 24 -3.14 -11.33 -3.18
CA LEU A 24 -3.95 -11.20 -4.39
C LEU A 24 -5.25 -10.42 -4.12
N VAL A 25 -5.96 -10.78 -3.05
CA VAL A 25 -7.19 -10.09 -2.65
C VAL A 25 -6.91 -8.63 -2.31
N SER A 26 -5.80 -8.33 -1.63
CA SER A 26 -5.38 -6.96 -1.33
C SER A 26 -5.19 -6.14 -2.61
N GLN A 27 -4.38 -6.63 -3.56
CA GLN A 27 -4.13 -5.96 -4.85
C GLN A 27 -5.42 -5.73 -5.65
N LYS A 28 -6.30 -6.74 -5.71
CA LYS A 28 -7.60 -6.62 -6.40
C LYS A 28 -8.51 -5.57 -5.77
N ARG A 29 -8.58 -5.51 -4.43
CA ARG A 29 -9.38 -4.52 -3.70
C ARG A 29 -8.85 -3.11 -3.93
N THR A 30 -7.53 -2.91 -3.84
CA THR A 30 -6.89 -1.62 -4.12
C THR A 30 -7.14 -1.17 -5.56
N ALA A 31 -7.00 -2.06 -6.55
CA ALA A 31 -7.30 -1.75 -7.94
C ALA A 31 -8.76 -1.34 -8.15
N ALA A 32 -9.72 -2.11 -7.63
CA ALA A 32 -11.14 -1.76 -7.71
C ALA A 32 -11.46 -0.44 -7.00
N ALA A 33 -10.82 -0.16 -5.85
CA ALA A 33 -11.01 1.09 -5.12
C ALA A 33 -10.44 2.31 -5.88
N GLN A 34 -9.26 2.18 -6.48
CA GLN A 34 -8.66 3.22 -7.32
C GLN A 34 -9.50 3.47 -8.59
N GLU A 35 -9.97 2.42 -9.25
CA GLU A 35 -10.83 2.53 -10.44
C GLU A 35 -12.16 3.20 -10.10
N ALA A 36 -12.74 2.88 -8.94
CA ALA A 36 -13.98 3.49 -8.46
C ALA A 36 -13.78 4.88 -7.82
N GLY A 37 -12.56 5.44 -7.81
CA GLY A 37 -12.29 6.78 -7.24
C GLY A 37 -12.44 6.88 -5.73
N ARG A 38 -12.39 5.76 -4.99
CA ARG A 38 -12.67 5.73 -3.55
C ARG A 38 -11.63 6.47 -2.70
N PHE A 39 -10.42 6.66 -3.23
CA PHE A 39 -9.34 7.38 -2.55
C PHE A 39 -9.28 8.87 -2.91
N THR A 40 -10.15 9.35 -3.81
CA THR A 40 -10.12 10.74 -4.28
C THR A 40 -10.42 11.76 -3.18
N GLU A 41 -11.16 11.36 -2.13
CA GLU A 41 -11.46 12.24 -0.99
C GLU A 41 -10.32 12.30 0.05
N GLU A 42 -9.41 11.33 0.06
CA GLU A 42 -8.33 11.22 1.07
C GLU A 42 -6.92 11.47 0.51
N VAL A 43 -6.70 11.26 -0.78
CA VAL A 43 -5.42 11.53 -1.45
C VAL A 43 -5.37 12.98 -1.92
N ILE A 44 -4.43 13.74 -1.37
CA ILE A 44 -4.14 15.10 -1.82
C ILE A 44 -3.08 15.06 -2.92
N PRO A 45 -3.37 15.53 -4.15
CA PRO A 45 -2.37 15.58 -5.21
C PRO A 45 -1.15 16.42 -4.80
N PHE A 46 0.03 15.92 -5.12
CA PHE A 46 1.30 16.57 -4.82
C PHE A 46 2.16 16.69 -6.07
N ASP A 47 2.50 17.92 -6.45
CA ASP A 47 3.39 18.21 -7.56
C ASP A 47 4.85 18.13 -7.10
N THR A 48 5.66 17.40 -7.86
CA THR A 48 7.09 17.23 -7.59
C THR A 48 7.87 17.07 -8.88
N GLU A 49 9.19 17.03 -8.74
CA GLU A 49 10.12 16.67 -9.80
C GLU A 49 10.58 15.22 -9.62
N GLN A 50 10.51 14.44 -10.70
CA GLN A 50 11.04 13.09 -10.76
C GLN A 50 12.31 13.09 -11.61
N ARG A 51 13.40 12.58 -11.03
CA ARG A 51 14.60 12.27 -11.78
C ARG A 51 14.40 10.95 -12.54
N LEU A 52 14.46 11.02 -13.85
CA LEU A 52 14.37 9.88 -14.75
C LEU A 52 15.78 9.53 -15.21
N THR A 53 16.11 8.23 -15.18
CA THR A 53 17.37 7.75 -15.72
C THR A 53 17.09 6.77 -16.85
N ASN A 54 17.72 7.01 -17.99
CA ASN A 54 17.68 6.08 -19.11
C ASN A 54 18.74 4.99 -18.89
N TRP A 55 18.31 3.74 -18.68
CA TRP A 55 19.21 2.62 -18.41
C TRP A 55 20.02 2.15 -19.63
N GLU A 56 19.63 2.55 -20.84
CA GLU A 56 20.35 2.23 -22.07
C GLU A 56 21.44 3.26 -22.37
N THR A 57 21.18 4.55 -22.12
CA THR A 57 22.11 5.64 -22.45
C THR A 57 22.87 6.21 -21.24
N GLY A 58 22.42 5.91 -20.02
CA GLY A 58 22.95 6.47 -18.78
C GLY A 58 22.61 7.95 -18.55
N GLY A 59 21.81 8.56 -19.42
CA GLY A 59 21.40 9.95 -19.30
C GLY A 59 20.37 10.15 -18.19
N GLU A 60 20.48 11.27 -17.46
CA GLU A 60 19.49 11.72 -16.48
C GLU A 60 18.69 12.90 -17.02
N SER A 61 17.39 12.92 -16.74
CA SER A 61 16.51 14.07 -16.98
C SER A 61 15.59 14.29 -15.78
N ILE A 62 14.99 15.48 -15.70
CA ILE A 62 14.01 15.83 -14.67
C ILE A 62 12.66 16.06 -15.37
N ALA A 63 11.61 15.45 -14.84
CA ALA A 63 10.24 15.65 -15.29
C ALA A 63 9.37 16.12 -14.12
N SER A 64 8.54 17.15 -14.35
CA SER A 64 7.48 17.51 -13.41
C SER A 64 6.40 16.43 -13.44
N VAL A 65 5.98 15.97 -12.26
CA VAL A 65 4.97 14.93 -12.09
C VAL A 65 4.00 15.33 -10.98
N THR A 66 2.71 15.04 -11.18
CA THR A 66 1.69 15.14 -10.13
C THR A 66 1.42 13.75 -9.59
N LEU A 67 1.74 13.51 -8.32
CA LEU A 67 1.41 12.29 -7.61
C LEU A 67 -0.01 12.41 -7.05
N ALA A 68 -0.96 11.70 -7.66
CA ALA A 68 -2.39 11.75 -7.30
C ALA A 68 -3.01 10.37 -7.00
N ARG A 69 -2.21 9.30 -7.03
CA ARG A 69 -2.65 7.92 -6.81
C ARG A 69 -1.51 7.09 -6.21
N ASP A 70 -1.83 6.08 -5.41
CA ASP A 70 -0.82 5.13 -4.93
C ASP A 70 -0.22 4.33 -6.09
N GLU A 71 1.10 4.35 -6.20
CA GLU A 71 1.85 3.72 -7.28
C GLU A 71 2.21 2.25 -6.99
N CYS A 72 2.01 1.79 -5.76
CA CYS A 72 2.37 0.44 -5.33
C CYS A 72 1.37 -0.63 -5.80
N ASN A 73 0.17 -0.22 -6.25
CA ASN A 73 -0.82 -1.15 -6.77
C ASN A 73 -0.29 -1.88 -8.02
N ARG A 74 -0.56 -3.17 -8.12
CA ARG A 74 -0.24 -4.04 -9.26
C ARG A 74 -1.53 -4.79 -9.67
N PRO A 75 -2.42 -4.17 -10.47
CA PRO A 75 -3.71 -4.77 -10.84
C PRO A 75 -3.59 -6.12 -11.57
N GLY A 76 -2.47 -6.34 -12.28
CA GLY A 76 -2.18 -7.58 -12.99
C GLY A 76 -1.66 -8.72 -12.11
N THR A 77 -1.62 -8.55 -10.79
CA THR A 77 -1.21 -9.62 -9.86
C THR A 77 -2.08 -10.86 -10.05
N ILE A 78 -1.44 -12.01 -10.27
CA ILE A 78 -2.11 -13.32 -10.38
C ILE A 78 -1.47 -14.31 -9.41
N LEU A 79 -2.25 -15.30 -8.96
CA LEU A 79 -1.79 -16.26 -7.95
C LEU A 79 -0.55 -17.05 -8.40
N GLN A 80 -0.48 -17.44 -9.68
CA GLN A 80 0.68 -18.11 -10.26
C GLN A 80 1.95 -17.23 -10.17
N GLY A 81 1.80 -15.93 -10.41
CA GLY A 81 2.89 -14.96 -10.31
C GLY A 81 3.40 -14.83 -8.87
N LEU A 82 2.50 -14.79 -7.89
CA LEU A 82 2.85 -14.77 -6.47
C LEU A 82 3.54 -16.07 -6.03
N ALA A 83 3.02 -17.22 -6.45
CA ALA A 83 3.58 -18.53 -6.12
C ALA A 83 5.00 -18.72 -6.69
N ALA A 84 5.31 -18.10 -7.84
CA ALA A 84 6.63 -18.15 -8.47
C ALA A 84 7.70 -17.32 -7.75
N LEU A 85 7.33 -16.44 -6.82
CA LEU A 85 8.29 -15.61 -6.10
C LEU A 85 9.05 -16.43 -5.05
N ALA A 86 10.38 -16.25 -5.04
CA ALA A 86 11.25 -16.81 -4.04
C ALA A 86 11.01 -16.15 -2.66
N PRO A 87 11.04 -16.92 -1.57
CA PRO A 87 11.04 -16.34 -0.22
C PRO A 87 12.28 -15.49 0.02
N VAL A 88 12.11 -14.37 0.73
CA VAL A 88 13.19 -13.38 0.90
C VAL A 88 14.26 -13.88 1.87
N MET A 89 13.90 -14.72 2.84
CA MET A 89 14.81 -15.21 3.89
C MET A 89 15.34 -16.64 3.63
N GLY A 90 15.15 -17.18 2.42
CA GLY A 90 15.58 -18.54 2.05
C GLY A 90 14.45 -19.58 2.08
N GLU A 91 14.76 -20.83 1.73
CA GLU A 91 13.77 -21.87 1.40
C GLU A 91 12.78 -22.22 2.53
N ASP A 92 13.19 -22.07 3.80
CA ASP A 92 12.35 -22.34 4.97
C ASP A 92 11.37 -21.19 5.31
N SER A 93 11.44 -20.08 4.57
CA SER A 93 10.57 -18.91 4.72
C SER A 93 9.38 -19.00 3.77
N THR A 94 8.26 -18.41 4.18
CA THR A 94 7.08 -18.28 3.31
C THR A 94 6.85 -16.86 2.83
N VAL A 95 7.57 -15.89 3.40
CA VAL A 95 7.40 -14.47 3.09
C VAL A 95 8.18 -14.11 1.82
N THR A 96 7.48 -13.56 0.84
CA THR A 96 8.01 -13.12 -0.45
C THR A 96 7.79 -11.63 -0.65
N ALA A 97 8.40 -11.05 -1.68
CA ALA A 97 8.13 -9.67 -2.08
C ALA A 97 6.66 -9.44 -2.49
N GLY A 98 5.94 -10.49 -2.93
CA GLY A 98 4.56 -10.38 -3.39
C GLY A 98 3.52 -10.50 -2.28
N ASN A 99 3.86 -11.15 -1.16
CA ASN A 99 2.96 -11.32 -0.01
C ASN A 99 3.39 -10.51 1.23
N SER A 100 4.30 -9.56 1.03
CA SER A 100 4.68 -8.55 2.01
C SER A 100 4.41 -7.13 1.50
N SER A 101 4.35 -6.16 2.40
CA SER A 101 4.16 -4.76 2.03
C SER A 101 5.39 -4.23 1.30
N GLN A 102 5.17 -3.41 0.27
CA GLN A 102 6.26 -2.67 -0.37
C GLN A 102 6.86 -1.64 0.58
N LEU A 103 8.10 -1.26 0.31
CA LEU A 103 8.67 -0.04 0.86
C LEU A 103 8.08 1.14 0.06
N SER A 104 7.50 2.09 0.77
CA SER A 104 6.76 3.20 0.16
C SER A 104 7.04 4.48 0.92
N ASP A 105 7.07 5.60 0.19
CA ASP A 105 7.18 6.93 0.75
C ASP A 105 5.80 7.59 0.76
N GLY A 106 5.45 8.27 1.85
CA GLY A 106 4.16 8.92 2.00
C GLY A 106 4.02 9.67 3.32
N VAL A 107 3.00 10.52 3.41
CA VAL A 107 2.67 11.30 4.61
C VAL A 107 1.16 11.32 4.83
N SER A 108 0.74 11.32 6.08
CA SER A 108 -0.65 11.51 6.49
C SER A 108 -0.70 12.39 7.73
N ALA A 109 -1.76 13.21 7.84
CA ALA A 109 -2.02 14.04 9.00
C ALA A 109 -3.49 13.91 9.40
N CYS A 110 -3.75 13.77 10.70
CA CYS A 110 -5.10 13.72 11.26
C CYS A 110 -5.21 14.76 12.38
N VAL A 111 -6.16 15.69 12.25
CA VAL A 111 -6.46 16.69 13.28
C VAL A 111 -7.53 16.13 14.20
N LEU A 112 -7.22 16.07 15.50
CA LEU A 112 -8.12 15.61 16.54
C LEU A 112 -8.51 16.79 17.44
N MET A 113 -9.77 16.82 17.86
CA MET A 113 -10.29 17.80 18.82
C MET A 113 -11.46 17.19 19.60
N SER A 114 -11.85 17.83 20.71
CA SER A 114 -13.02 17.40 21.47
C SER A 114 -14.30 17.60 20.65
N ALA A 115 -15.31 16.76 20.89
CA ALA A 115 -16.60 16.90 20.22
C ALA A 115 -17.26 18.26 20.49
N SER A 116 -17.07 18.82 21.69
CA SER A 116 -17.59 20.14 22.04
C SER A 116 -16.89 21.26 21.26
N GLU A 117 -15.58 21.15 21.02
CA GLU A 117 -14.85 22.15 20.23
C GLU A 117 -15.19 22.02 18.74
N ALA A 118 -15.25 20.80 18.21
CA ALA A 118 -15.71 20.55 16.85
C ALA A 118 -17.15 21.04 16.59
N ALA A 119 -17.98 21.11 17.63
CA ALA A 119 -19.35 21.61 17.52
C ALA A 119 -19.43 23.14 17.35
N ARG A 120 -18.38 23.87 17.74
CA ARG A 120 -18.30 25.33 17.65
C ARG A 120 -17.82 25.81 16.28
N GLU A 121 -17.13 24.95 15.54
CA GLU A 121 -16.60 25.23 14.20
C GLU A 121 -17.61 24.89 13.09
N THR A 122 -17.55 25.62 11.96
CA THR A 122 -18.39 25.40 10.76
C THR A 122 -17.76 24.47 9.71
N SER A 123 -16.53 24.01 9.96
CA SER A 123 -15.76 23.18 9.02
C SER A 123 -16.31 21.75 8.90
N PRO A 124 -16.18 21.11 7.72
CA PRO A 124 -16.70 19.76 7.48
C PRO A 124 -16.09 18.74 8.44
N ARG A 125 -16.94 17.80 8.87
CA ARG A 125 -16.62 16.80 9.89
C ARG A 125 -16.37 15.45 9.25
N LEU A 126 -15.22 14.83 9.55
CA LEU A 126 -15.12 13.38 9.50
C LEU A 126 -15.48 12.85 10.89
N VAL A 127 -16.75 12.45 11.09
CA VAL A 127 -17.19 11.88 12.38
C VAL A 127 -16.97 10.37 12.34
N TYR A 128 -15.93 9.88 12.99
CA TYR A 128 -15.81 8.46 13.30
C TYR A 128 -16.74 8.15 14.49
N SER A 129 -18.01 7.87 14.21
CA SER A 129 -18.92 7.31 15.21
C SER A 129 -18.59 5.83 15.34
N ALA A 130 -17.74 5.49 16.32
CA ALA A 130 -17.63 4.10 16.75
C ALA A 130 -18.97 3.71 17.39
N ALA A 131 -19.82 3.04 16.62
CA ALA A 131 -20.98 2.35 17.18
C ALA A 131 -20.43 1.18 18.02
N CYS A 132 -20.34 1.40 19.34
CA CYS A 132 -20.31 0.31 20.31
C CYS A 132 -21.74 -0.19 20.56
#